data_AF-A0AB36V0K4-F1
#
_entry.id   AF-A0AB36V0K4-F1
#
_cell.length_a   1.000
_cell.length_b   1.000
_cell.length_c   1.000
_cell.angle_alpha   90.00
_cell.angle_beta   90.00
_cell.angle_gamma   90.00
#
_symmetry.space_group_name_H-M   'P 1'
#
loop_
_entity.id
_entity.type
_entity.pdbx_description
1 polymer ?
#
loop_
_entity_poly.entity_id
_entity_poly.type
_entity_poly.pdbx_seq_one_letter_code
_entity_poly.pdbx_strand_id
1 'polypeptide(L)'
;ITERSYVKDKLANIIGSVLPDTANTLPVATALDSGGKGEFYSVRKQATNIGIPTSDTNYVAVATQYTNLKTYLEALTPIDAWDTSIGNKDKVIPINPTVWRDTWL
;
A
#
# COMPACT_ATOMS: atom_id res chain seq x y z
N ILE A 1 15.07 3.99 -10.53
CA ILE A 1 14.42 5.03 -9.68
C ILE A 1 12.97 5.25 -10.11
N THR A 2 12.70 5.28 -11.42
CA THR A 2 11.37 5.54 -12.00
C THR A 2 10.27 4.62 -11.46
N GLU A 3 10.52 3.31 -11.39
CA GLU A 3 9.55 2.31 -10.93
C GLU A 3 9.27 2.45 -9.42
N ARG A 4 10.29 2.68 -8.60
CA ARG A 4 10.12 2.89 -7.15
C ARG A 4 9.43 4.21 -6.84
N SER A 5 9.67 5.24 -7.64
CA SER A 5 8.93 6.52 -7.54
C SER A 5 7.46 6.32 -7.89
N TYR A 6 7.17 5.54 -8.93
CA TYR A 6 5.80 5.17 -9.28
C TYR A 6 5.09 4.41 -8.14
N VAL A 7 5.76 3.42 -7.54
CA VAL A 7 5.22 2.68 -6.38
C VAL A 7 4.94 3.62 -5.22
N LYS A 8 5.88 4.51 -4.90
CA LYS A 8 5.74 5.50 -3.83
C LYS A 8 4.58 6.46 -4.06
N ASP A 9 4.41 6.96 -5.28
CA ASP A 9 3.30 7.87 -5.65
C ASP A 9 1.95 7.16 -5.56
N LYS A 10 1.86 5.90 -6.01
CA LYS A 10 0.63 5.10 -5.88
C LYS A 10 0.30 4.82 -4.42
N LEU A 11 1.28 4.44 -3.61
CA LEU A 11 1.09 4.26 -2.17
C LEU A 11 0.61 5.55 -1.51
N ALA A 12 1.12 6.71 -1.91
CA ALA A 12 0.69 7.99 -1.37
C ALA A 12 -0.80 8.28 -1.59
N ASN A 13 -1.37 7.86 -2.73
CA ASN A 13 -2.82 7.94 -2.97
C ASN A 13 -3.60 6.95 -2.09
N ILE A 14 -3.12 5.70 -1.99
CA ILE A 14 -3.77 4.64 -1.20
C ILE A 14 -3.84 5.05 0.28
N ILE A 15 -2.74 5.52 0.86
CA ILE A 15 -2.63 5.84 2.29
C ILE A 15 -2.94 7.31 2.62
N GLY A 16 -3.00 8.18 1.61
CA GLY A 16 -3.29 9.61 1.77
C GLY A 16 -2.15 10.43 2.39
N SER A 17 -0.91 9.96 2.29
CA SER A 17 0.29 10.68 2.75
C SER A 17 1.55 10.19 2.04
N VAL A 18 2.55 11.06 1.92
CA VAL A 18 3.84 10.70 1.31
C VAL A 18 4.68 9.91 2.33
N LEU A 19 5.15 8.72 1.93
CA LEU A 19 6.06 7.92 2.73
C LEU A 19 7.46 8.54 2.73
N PRO A 20 8.11 8.71 3.91
CA PRO A 20 9.53 8.98 3.98
C PRO A 20 10.34 7.87 3.30
N ASP A 21 11.47 8.20 2.66
CA ASP A 21 12.38 7.18 2.10
C ASP A 21 12.96 6.25 3.18
N THR A 22 13.03 6.72 4.42
CA THR A 22 13.50 5.96 5.57
C THR A 22 12.42 5.13 6.24
N ALA A 23 11.18 5.17 5.74
CA ALA A 23 10.10 4.37 6.30
C ALA A 23 10.33 2.90 5.95
N ASN A 24 10.41 2.06 6.96
CA ASN A 24 10.57 0.61 6.85
C ASN A 24 9.25 -0.15 7.00
N THR A 25 8.13 0.57 7.12
CA THR A 25 6.82 -0.05 7.18
C THR A 25 5.70 0.87 6.68
N LEU A 26 4.71 0.26 6.05
CA LEU A 26 3.42 0.88 5.70
C LEU A 26 2.46 0.85 6.89
N PRO A 27 1.58 1.86 7.05
CA PRO A 27 0.57 1.88 8.10
C PRO A 27 -0.32 0.63 8.06
N VAL A 28 -0.78 0.14 9.21
CA VAL A 28 -1.77 -0.94 9.24
C VAL A 28 -3.17 -0.42 8.90
N ALA A 29 -4.07 -1.29 8.45
CA ALA A 29 -5.44 -0.95 8.06
C ALA A 29 -6.20 -0.12 9.12
N THR A 30 -6.06 -0.47 10.41
CA THR A 30 -6.69 0.25 11.53
C THR A 30 -6.15 1.66 11.72
N ALA A 31 -4.87 1.88 11.39
CA ALA A 31 -4.26 3.21 11.41
C ALA A 31 -4.77 4.07 10.24
N LEU A 32 -4.97 3.47 9.06
CA LEU A 32 -5.58 4.17 7.92
C LEU A 32 -7.05 4.54 8.19
N ASP A 33 -7.81 3.62 8.80
CA ASP A 33 -9.21 3.90 9.21
C ASP A 33 -9.28 5.09 10.18
N SER A 34 -8.38 5.11 11.17
CA SER A 34 -8.31 6.18 12.16
C SER A 34 -7.78 7.49 11.56
N GLY A 35 -6.89 7.41 10.57
CA GLY A 35 -6.28 8.56 9.91
C GLY A 35 -7.23 9.31 8.99
N GLY A 36 -8.28 8.65 8.49
CA GLY A 36 -9.36 9.31 7.75
C GLY A 36 -8.96 9.85 6.38
N LYS A 37 -7.91 9.29 5.76
CA LYS A 37 -7.28 9.80 4.54
C LYS A 37 -6.98 8.68 3.55
N GLY A 38 -6.78 9.07 2.30
CA GLY A 38 -6.41 8.16 1.22
C GLY A 38 -7.58 7.36 0.66
N GLU A 39 -7.32 6.67 -0.44
CA GLU A 39 -8.31 5.88 -1.15
C GLU A 39 -8.82 4.71 -0.30
N PHE A 40 -7.94 4.10 0.52
CA PHE A 40 -8.31 3.02 1.44
C PHE A 40 -9.46 3.41 2.36
N TYR A 41 -9.29 4.53 3.08
CA TYR A 41 -10.31 5.06 3.96
C TYR A 41 -11.54 5.51 3.17
N SER A 42 -11.33 6.22 2.06
CA SER A 42 -12.41 6.83 1.28
C SER A 42 -13.40 5.77 0.75
N VAL A 43 -12.90 4.66 0.21
CA VAL A 43 -13.75 3.55 -0.27
C VAL A 43 -14.54 2.92 0.88
N ARG A 44 -13.88 2.63 2.00
CA ARG A 44 -14.55 2.01 3.16
C ARG A 44 -15.55 2.97 3.82
N LYS A 45 -15.25 4.27 3.86
CA LYS A 45 -16.16 5.29 4.36
C LYS A 45 -17.39 5.43 3.46
N GLN A 46 -17.21 5.45 2.13
CA GLN A 46 -18.30 5.44 1.17
C GLN A 46 -19.21 4.22 1.35
N ALA A 47 -18.63 3.03 1.50
CA ALA A 47 -19.39 1.80 1.77
C ALA A 47 -20.29 1.94 3.01
N THR A 48 -19.74 2.41 4.15
CA THR A 48 -20.56 2.63 5.36
C THR A 48 -21.61 3.72 5.18
N ASN A 49 -21.33 4.77 4.40
CA ASN A 49 -22.27 5.86 4.15
C ASN A 49 -23.48 5.40 3.30
N ILE A 50 -23.31 4.38 2.45
CA ILE A 50 -24.40 3.77 1.67
C ILE A 50 -25.04 2.57 2.37
N GLY A 51 -24.69 2.32 3.64
CA GLY A 51 -25.31 1.28 4.46
C GLY A 51 -24.70 -0.12 4.34
N ILE A 52 -23.53 -0.27 3.69
CA ILE A 52 -22.80 -1.54 3.71
C ILE A 52 -22.22 -1.75 5.12
N PRO A 53 -22.57 -2.85 5.82
CA PRO A 53 -22.06 -3.11 7.16
C PRO A 53 -20.56 -3.44 7.13
N THR A 54 -19.85 -3.18 8.22
CA THR A 54 -18.41 -3.48 8.33
C THR A 54 -18.10 -4.98 8.34
N SER A 55 -19.11 -5.83 8.53
CA SER A 55 -19.02 -7.28 8.39
C SER A 55 -19.23 -7.78 6.96
N ASP A 56 -19.58 -6.90 6.01
CA ASP A 56 -19.76 -7.27 4.61
C ASP A 56 -18.45 -7.80 4.01
N THR A 57 -18.55 -8.86 3.20
CA THR A 57 -17.37 -9.51 2.62
C THR A 57 -16.56 -8.57 1.74
N ASN A 58 -17.20 -7.65 1.01
CA ASN A 58 -16.50 -6.68 0.18
C ASN A 58 -15.83 -5.58 1.01
N TYR A 59 -16.48 -5.16 2.10
CA TYR A 59 -15.89 -4.22 3.04
C TYR A 59 -14.61 -4.79 3.68
N VAL A 60 -14.68 -6.05 4.13
CA VAL A 60 -13.54 -6.78 4.69
C VAL A 60 -12.46 -7.03 3.62
N ALA A 61 -12.86 -7.35 2.39
CA ALA A 61 -11.94 -7.62 1.29
C ALA A 61 -10.99 -6.43 1.02
N VAL A 62 -11.44 -5.18 1.15
CA VAL A 62 -10.55 -4.01 0.98
C VAL A 62 -9.43 -4.01 2.02
N ALA A 63 -9.74 -4.30 3.29
CA ALA A 63 -8.75 -4.40 4.36
C ALA A 63 -7.78 -5.58 4.15
N THR A 64 -8.31 -6.71 3.70
CA THR A 64 -7.51 -7.90 3.37
C THR A 64 -6.54 -7.63 2.23
N GLN A 65 -7.02 -7.03 1.12
CA GLN A 65 -6.18 -6.74 -0.04
C GLN A 65 -5.09 -5.72 0.27
N TYR A 66 -5.39 -4.68 1.05
CA TYR A 66 -4.37 -3.77 1.53
C TYR A 66 -3.31 -4.48 2.40
N THR A 67 -3.74 -5.39 3.27
CA THR A 67 -2.82 -6.15 4.14
C THR A 67 -1.93 -7.10 3.33
N ASN A 68 -2.48 -7.74 2.30
CA ASN A 68 -1.71 -8.56 1.36
C ASN A 68 -0.68 -7.73 0.59
N LEU A 69 -1.08 -6.57 0.08
CA LEU A 69 -0.19 -5.61 -0.59
C LEU A 69 0.95 -5.18 0.34
N LYS A 70 0.62 -4.77 1.57
CA LYS A 70 1.61 -4.37 2.58
C LYS A 70 2.62 -5.48 2.85
N THR A 71 2.12 -6.69 3.10
CA THR A 71 2.95 -7.87 3.37
C THR A 71 3.88 -8.18 2.20
N TYR A 72 3.35 -8.11 0.98
CA TYR A 72 4.13 -8.37 -0.23
C TYR A 72 5.24 -7.33 -0.41
N LEU A 73 4.92 -6.03 -0.33
CA LEU A 73 5.91 -4.96 -0.56
C LEU A 73 7.00 -4.93 0.51
N GLU A 74 6.67 -5.20 1.77
CA GLU A 74 7.63 -5.27 2.87
C GLU A 74 8.51 -6.53 2.87
N ALA A 75 8.07 -7.59 2.16
CA ALA A 75 8.87 -8.79 1.97
C ALA A 75 9.92 -8.65 0.85
N LEU A 76 9.86 -7.56 0.07
CA LEU A 76 10.81 -7.33 -1.01
C LEU A 76 12.19 -6.96 -0.45
N THR A 77 13.21 -7.61 -0.98
CA THR A 77 14.61 -7.41 -0.58
C THR A 77 15.42 -6.95 -1.80
N PRO A 78 16.54 -6.22 -1.63
CA PRO A 78 17.19 -5.85 -0.37
C PRO A 78 16.69 -4.54 0.26
N ILE A 79 15.73 -3.86 -0.36
CA ILE A 79 15.23 -2.54 0.03
C ILE A 79 13.71 -2.49 -0.14
N ASP A 80 13.06 -1.59 0.57
CA ASP A 80 11.63 -1.34 0.42
C ASP A 80 11.30 -0.83 -0.99
N ALA A 81 10.18 -1.30 -1.54
CA ALA A 81 9.78 -0.96 -2.92
C ALA A 81 9.45 0.52 -3.15
N TRP A 82 9.26 1.29 -2.07
CA TRP A 82 9.03 2.74 -2.11
C TRP A 82 10.25 3.58 -1.72
N ASP A 83 11.39 2.95 -1.35
CA ASP A 83 12.60 3.69 -0.99
C ASP A 83 13.24 4.27 -2.25
N THR A 84 13.21 5.60 -2.37
CA THR A 84 13.80 6.35 -3.48
C THR A 84 15.09 7.07 -3.12
N SER A 85 15.69 6.75 -1.96
CA SER A 85 16.93 7.38 -1.49
C SER A 85 18.09 7.18 -2.47
N ILE A 86 18.93 8.22 -2.57
CA ILE A 86 20.08 8.24 -3.48
C ILE A 86 21.03 7.07 -3.19
N GLY A 87 21.22 6.71 -1.91
CA GLY A 87 22.09 5.60 -1.50
C GLY A 87 21.62 4.23 -1.99
N ASN A 88 20.32 4.07 -2.25
CA ASN A 88 19.72 2.82 -2.70
C ASN A 88 19.39 2.81 -4.19
N LYS A 89 19.80 3.81 -4.96
CA LYS A 89 19.45 3.95 -6.39
C LYS A 89 19.86 2.76 -7.27
N ASP A 90 20.98 2.10 -6.94
CA ASP A 90 21.54 0.99 -7.73
C ASP A 90 21.14 -0.39 -7.20
N LYS A 91 20.35 -0.45 -6.12
CA LYS A 91 19.85 -1.70 -5.57
C LYS A 91 18.72 -2.25 -6.44
N VAL A 92 18.89 -3.50 -6.89
CA VAL A 92 17.90 -4.23 -7.68
C VAL A 92 17.07 -5.10 -6.74
N ILE A 93 15.75 -4.96 -6.83
CA ILE A 93 14.78 -5.83 -6.17
C ILE A 93 14.37 -6.90 -7.18
N PRO A 94 14.62 -8.20 -6.93
CA PRO A 94 14.11 -9.26 -7.79
C PRO A 94 12.60 -9.39 -7.59
N ILE A 95 11.84 -9.19 -8.66
CA ILE A 95 10.38 -9.28 -8.66
C ILE A 95 9.93 -10.51 -9.45
N ASN A 96 9.05 -11.31 -8.86
CA ASN A 96 8.29 -12.31 -9.61
C ASN A 96 7.13 -11.58 -10.34
N PRO A 97 7.10 -11.56 -11.68
CA PRO A 97 6.10 -10.79 -12.44
C PRO A 97 4.66 -11.25 -12.20
N THR A 98 4.46 -12.56 -11.98
CA THR A 98 3.13 -13.13 -11.71
C THR A 98 2.62 -12.65 -10.36
N VAL A 99 3.45 -12.78 -9.32
CA VAL A 99 3.07 -12.34 -7.97
C VAL A 99 2.86 -10.83 -7.95
N TRP A 100 3.74 -10.07 -8.60
CA TRP A 100 3.59 -8.62 -8.74
C TRP A 100 2.24 -8.25 -9.36
N ARG A 101 1.88 -8.85 -10.50
CA ARG A 101 0.60 -8.54 -11.14
C ARG A 101 -0.58 -8.86 -10.22
N ASP A 102 -0.57 -10.01 -9.56
CA ASP A 102 -1.73 -10.45 -8.79
C ASP A 102 -1.88 -9.71 -7.44
N THR A 103 -0.83 -9.05 -6.94
CA THR A 103 -0.86 -8.26 -5.69
C THR A 103 -0.82 -6.75 -5.89
N TRP A 104 -0.28 -6.25 -7.02
CA TRP A 104 -0.07 -4.82 -7.30
C TRP A 104 -1.00 -4.24 -8.37
N LEU A 105 -1.37 -5.01 -9.42
CA LEU A 105 -2.21 -4.55 -10.54
C LEU A 105 -3.69 -4.91 -10.33
#